data_AF-A0A958EN02-F1
#
_entry.id   AF-A0A958EN02-F1
#
_cell.length_a   1.000
_cell.length_b   1.000
_cell.length_c   1.000
_cell.angle_alpha   90.00
_cell.angle_beta   90.00
_cell.angle_gamma   90.00
#
_symmetry.space_group_name_H-M   'P 1'
#
loop_
_entity.id
_entity.type
_entity.pdbx_description
1 polymer ?
#
loop_
_entity_poly.entity_id
_entity_poly.type
_entity_poly.pdbx_seq_one_letter_code
_entity_poly.pdbx_strand_id
1 'polypeptide(L)'
;MKYMLSFLAAVLLFACSGKLAEEEYYKKAQEAYGEQKFAEAVENFKGLVDNYPDSKHQAEALFLLGFINANDIKNFDEAKKYYERFLEKFPEHDLADDAEYELKTLGKDINDLPIFQNANNDTTAEVTAK
;
A
#
# COMPACT_ATOMS: atom_id res chain seq x y z
N MET A 1 -58.78 11.84 -2.16
CA MET A 1 -57.83 12.70 -2.91
C MET A 1 -56.66 13.12 -2.00
N LYS A 2 -55.94 12.16 -1.39
CA LYS A 2 -54.87 12.48 -0.41
C LYS A 2 -53.61 11.61 -0.52
N TYR A 3 -53.52 10.73 -1.52
CA TYR A 3 -52.39 9.81 -1.69
C TYR A 3 -51.56 10.07 -2.95
N MET A 4 -51.87 11.12 -3.73
CA MET A 4 -51.13 11.39 -4.97
C MET A 4 -49.83 12.19 -4.75
N LEU A 5 -49.59 12.72 -3.54
CA LEU A 5 -48.38 13.47 -3.20
C LEU A 5 -47.33 12.68 -2.40
N SER A 6 -47.60 11.43 -2.03
CA SER A 6 -46.64 10.62 -1.25
C SER A 6 -45.74 9.73 -2.10
N PHE A 7 -45.89 9.72 -3.42
CA PHE A 7 -45.05 8.93 -4.33
C PHE A 7 -43.87 9.71 -4.93
N LEU A 8 -43.78 11.04 -4.70
CA LEU A 8 -42.73 11.87 -5.29
C LEU A 8 -41.45 11.98 -4.43
N ALA A 9 -41.44 11.41 -3.22
CA ALA A 9 -40.28 11.46 -2.33
C ALA A 9 -39.46 10.15 -2.27
N ALA A 10 -39.85 9.11 -3.02
CA ALA A 10 -39.18 7.80 -2.98
C ALA A 10 -38.23 7.55 -4.15
N VAL A 11 -38.05 8.51 -5.07
CA VAL A 11 -37.27 8.32 -6.32
C VAL A 11 -35.93 9.07 -6.31
N LEU A 12 -35.50 9.65 -5.17
CA LEU A 12 -34.31 10.52 -5.12
C LEU A 12 -33.11 10.00 -4.29
N LEU A 13 -33.07 8.75 -3.82
CA LEU A 13 -31.97 8.28 -2.93
C LEU A 13 -31.34 6.92 -3.23
N PHE A 14 -31.46 6.38 -4.44
CA PHE A 14 -30.63 5.22 -4.82
C PHE A 14 -30.01 5.39 -6.20
N ALA A 15 -29.25 6.47 -6.37
CA ALA A 15 -28.04 6.36 -7.18
C ALA A 15 -27.04 5.52 -6.38
N CYS A 16 -27.29 4.21 -6.30
CA CYS A 16 -26.33 3.26 -5.75
C CYS A 16 -25.23 3.09 -6.79
N SER A 17 -24.34 4.08 -6.90
CA SER A 17 -22.98 3.85 -7.39
C SER A 17 -22.28 3.04 -6.31
N GLY A 18 -22.64 1.75 -6.22
CA GLY A 18 -22.27 0.89 -5.11
C GLY A 18 -20.76 0.77 -5.00
N LYS A 19 -20.20 1.28 -3.91
CA LYS A 19 -18.81 0.98 -3.53
C LYS A 19 -18.70 -0.54 -3.40
N LEU A 20 -17.60 -1.12 -3.90
CA LEU A 20 -17.34 -2.55 -3.71
C LEU A 20 -17.17 -2.85 -2.22
N ALA A 21 -17.48 -4.07 -1.78
CA ALA A 21 -17.16 -4.47 -0.42
C ALA A 21 -15.63 -4.47 -0.18
N GLU A 22 -15.20 -4.26 1.07
CA GLU A 22 -13.77 -4.23 1.43
C GLU A 22 -13.01 -5.50 0.96
N GLU A 23 -13.63 -6.67 1.13
CA GLU A 23 -13.05 -7.96 0.73
C GLU A 23 -12.95 -8.09 -0.79
N GLU A 24 -13.87 -7.46 -1.53
CA GLU A 24 -13.84 -7.47 -2.99
C GLU A 24 -12.72 -6.56 -3.53
N TYR A 25 -12.53 -5.37 -2.94
CA TYR A 25 -11.38 -4.53 -3.27
C TYR A 25 -10.06 -5.27 -3.03
N TYR A 26 -9.91 -5.90 -1.87
CA TYR A 26 -8.70 -6.63 -1.51
C TYR A 26 -8.42 -7.77 -2.50
N LYS A 27 -9.42 -8.62 -2.76
CA LYS A 27 -9.29 -9.73 -3.69
C LYS A 27 -8.93 -9.28 -5.11
N LYS A 28 -9.64 -8.28 -5.65
CA LYS A 28 -9.34 -7.74 -6.98
C LYS A 28 -7.93 -7.17 -7.06
N ALA A 29 -7.47 -6.51 -6.01
CA ALA A 29 -6.12 -5.97 -5.97
C ALA A 29 -5.06 -7.09 -6.01
N GLN A 30 -5.25 -8.16 -5.24
CA GLN A 30 -4.35 -9.33 -5.25
C GLN A 30 -4.37 -10.08 -6.58
N GLU A 31 -5.55 -10.29 -7.17
CA GLU A 31 -5.69 -10.92 -8.50
C GLU A 31 -4.98 -10.08 -9.57
N ALA A 32 -5.24 -8.77 -9.61
CA ALA A 32 -4.58 -7.86 -10.52
C ALA A 32 -3.05 -7.85 -10.33
N TYR A 33 -2.57 -7.87 -9.09
CA TYR A 33 -1.15 -7.95 -8.78
C TYR A 33 -0.53 -9.26 -9.28
N GLY A 34 -1.18 -10.41 -9.06
CA GLY A 34 -0.74 -11.71 -9.56
C GLY A 34 -0.72 -11.79 -11.09
N GLU A 35 -1.60 -11.04 -11.76
CA GLU A 35 -1.62 -10.87 -13.22
C GLU A 35 -0.66 -9.79 -13.73
N GLN A 36 0.16 -9.20 -12.85
CA GLN A 36 1.10 -8.09 -13.14
C GLN A 36 0.41 -6.83 -13.68
N LYS A 37 -0.88 -6.65 -13.41
CA LYS A 37 -1.65 -5.44 -13.72
C LYS A 37 -1.49 -4.44 -12.57
N PHE A 38 -0.28 -3.96 -12.38
CA PHE A 38 0.10 -3.16 -11.20
C PHE A 38 -0.74 -1.89 -11.01
N ALA A 39 -1.10 -1.20 -12.09
CA ALA A 39 -1.95 -0.01 -12.01
C ALA A 39 -3.37 -0.34 -11.48
N GLU A 40 -3.94 -1.47 -11.92
CA GLU A 40 -5.24 -1.95 -11.46
C GLU A 40 -5.18 -2.44 -10.01
N ALA A 41 -4.07 -3.09 -9.61
CA ALA A 41 -3.83 -3.49 -8.23
C ALA A 41 -3.79 -2.26 -7.30
N VAL A 42 -3.05 -1.21 -7.70
CA VAL A 42 -2.98 0.06 -6.96
C VAL A 42 -4.36 0.71 -6.87
N GLU A 43 -5.13 0.74 -7.96
CA GLU A 43 -6.48 1.32 -7.94
C GLU A 43 -7.39 0.61 -6.92
N ASN A 44 -7.38 -0.72 -6.91
CA ASN A 44 -8.20 -1.50 -5.99
C ASN A 44 -7.75 -1.38 -4.53
N PHE A 45 -6.44 -1.43 -4.24
CA PHE A 45 -5.94 -1.22 -2.88
C PHE A 45 -6.22 0.22 -2.38
N LYS A 46 -6.08 1.23 -3.24
CA LYS A 46 -6.49 2.61 -2.87
C LYS A 46 -7.98 2.69 -2.59
N GLY A 47 -8.79 2.02 -3.41
CA GLY A 47 -10.23 1.88 -3.18
C GLY A 47 -10.55 1.31 -1.81
N LEU A 48 -9.83 0.27 -1.36
CA LEU A 48 -9.95 -0.28 -0.02
C LEU A 48 -9.57 0.75 1.04
N VAL A 49 -8.37 1.31 0.94
CA VAL A 49 -7.78 2.20 1.95
C VAL A 49 -8.57 3.48 2.16
N ASP A 50 -9.19 4.00 1.10
CA ASP A 50 -9.94 5.27 1.14
C ASP A 50 -11.41 5.07 1.55
N ASN A 51 -12.01 3.93 1.22
CA ASN A 51 -13.42 3.67 1.53
C ASN A 51 -13.63 2.91 2.84
N TYR A 52 -12.63 2.15 3.30
CA TYR A 52 -12.73 1.27 4.46
C TYR A 52 -11.54 1.46 5.41
N PRO A 53 -11.37 2.67 6.01
CA PRO A 53 -10.20 3.00 6.82
C PRO A 53 -9.99 2.13 8.07
N ASP A 54 -11.03 1.41 8.51
CA ASP A 54 -11.03 0.49 9.66
C ASP A 54 -11.00 -1.00 9.24
N SER A 55 -10.76 -1.27 7.95
CA SER A 55 -10.71 -2.64 7.44
C SER A 55 -9.61 -3.45 8.13
N LYS A 56 -9.87 -4.74 8.36
CA LYS A 56 -8.81 -5.69 8.77
C LYS A 56 -7.65 -5.75 7.77
N HIS A 57 -7.89 -5.36 6.52
CA HIS A 57 -6.91 -5.36 5.42
C HIS A 57 -6.18 -4.01 5.27
N GLN A 58 -6.49 -3.01 6.11
CA GLN A 58 -5.99 -1.65 5.95
C GLN A 58 -4.46 -1.57 6.00
N ALA A 59 -3.86 -2.24 6.99
CA ALA A 59 -2.40 -2.25 7.17
C ALA A 59 -1.71 -2.88 5.96
N GLU A 60 -2.10 -4.10 5.61
CA GLU A 60 -1.53 -4.82 4.47
C GLU A 60 -1.72 -4.05 3.15
N ALA A 61 -2.90 -3.47 2.90
CA ALA A 61 -3.16 -2.70 1.69
C ALA A 61 -2.26 -1.45 1.58
N LEU A 62 -2.02 -0.73 2.69
CA LEU A 62 -1.08 0.39 2.69
C LEU A 62 0.36 -0.08 2.42
N PHE A 63 0.79 -1.17 3.04
CA PHE A 63 2.11 -1.74 2.78
C PHE A 63 2.28 -2.14 1.31
N LEU A 64 1.31 -2.87 0.74
CA LEU A 64 1.33 -3.32 -0.65
C LEU A 64 1.25 -2.16 -1.64
N LEU A 65 0.52 -1.08 -1.32
CA LEU A 65 0.57 0.15 -2.12
C LEU A 65 1.98 0.75 -2.16
N GLY A 66 2.67 0.80 -1.01
CA GLY A 66 4.07 1.18 -0.95
C GLY A 66 4.94 0.29 -1.83
N PHE A 67 4.80 -1.02 -1.63
CA PHE A 67 5.59 -2.05 -2.31
C PHE A 67 5.44 -2.01 -3.83
N ILE A 68 4.21 -2.01 -4.34
CA ILE A 68 3.95 -2.02 -5.78
C ILE A 68 4.48 -0.74 -6.43
N ASN A 69 4.30 0.41 -5.77
CA ASN A 69 4.82 1.67 -6.28
C ASN A 69 6.36 1.68 -6.30
N ALA A 70 7.03 1.13 -5.28
CA ALA A 70 8.48 1.06 -5.21
C ALA A 70 9.08 0.06 -6.22
N ASN A 71 8.48 -1.12 -6.34
CA ASN A 71 9.09 -2.27 -6.99
C ASN A 71 8.65 -2.46 -8.43
N ASP A 72 7.37 -2.26 -8.74
CA ASP A 72 6.83 -2.55 -10.07
C ASP A 72 6.65 -1.28 -10.91
N ILE A 73 6.12 -0.22 -10.31
CA ILE A 73 5.84 1.05 -11.02
C ILE A 73 7.05 1.99 -11.01
N LYS A 74 7.94 1.86 -10.01
CA LYS A 74 9.07 2.77 -9.75
C LYS A 74 8.64 4.22 -9.45
N ASN A 75 7.46 4.40 -8.87
CA ASN A 75 6.99 5.68 -8.35
C ASN A 75 7.38 5.81 -6.87
N PHE A 76 8.63 6.20 -6.61
CA PHE A 76 9.17 6.29 -5.26
C PHE A 76 8.47 7.36 -4.40
N ASP A 77 8.03 8.47 -4.99
CA ASP A 77 7.32 9.52 -4.24
C ASP A 77 6.01 8.99 -3.64
N GLU A 78 5.27 8.19 -4.40
CA GLU A 78 4.02 7.61 -3.94
C GLU A 78 4.27 6.43 -2.98
N ALA A 79 5.28 5.60 -3.27
CA ALA A 79 5.68 4.52 -2.37
C ALA A 79 6.00 5.05 -0.96
N LYS A 80 6.80 6.13 -0.90
CA LYS A 80 7.16 6.81 0.34
C LYS A 80 5.92 7.20 1.16
N LYS A 81 4.95 7.86 0.53
CA LYS A 81 3.72 8.31 1.23
C LYS A 81 2.95 7.15 1.84
N TYR A 82 2.85 6.01 1.13
CA TYR A 82 2.13 4.85 1.64
C TYR A 82 2.86 4.17 2.79
N TYR A 83 4.19 4.03 2.72
CA TYR A 83 4.98 3.53 3.85
C TYR A 83 4.94 4.46 5.06
N GLU A 84 5.05 5.78 4.88
CA GLU A 84 4.91 6.74 5.97
C GLU A 84 3.52 6.65 6.62
N ARG A 85 2.45 6.56 5.82
CA ARG A 85 1.08 6.40 6.32
C ARG A 85 0.87 5.05 7.03
N PHE A 86 1.53 3.98 6.56
CA PHE A 86 1.53 2.69 7.23
C PHE A 86 2.17 2.82 8.62
N LEU A 87 3.40 3.36 8.70
CA LEU A 87 4.16 3.49 9.94
C LEU A 87 3.50 4.43 10.94
N GLU A 88 2.81 5.48 10.47
CA GLU A 88 2.02 6.38 11.31
C GLU A 88 0.82 5.66 11.96
N LYS A 89 0.10 4.84 11.18
CA LYS A 89 -1.15 4.20 11.63
C LYS A 89 -0.94 2.86 12.34
N PHE A 90 0.08 2.12 11.94
CA PHE A 90 0.33 0.74 12.35
C PHE A 90 1.77 0.53 12.83
N PRO A 91 2.28 1.34 13.78
CA PRO A 91 3.69 1.31 14.20
C PRO A 91 4.11 -0.01 14.88
N GLU A 92 3.16 -0.79 15.39
CA GLU A 92 3.40 -2.08 16.08
C GLU A 92 3.00 -3.30 15.24
N HIS A 93 2.64 -3.12 13.96
CA HIS A 93 2.28 -4.22 13.09
C HIS A 93 3.51 -5.04 12.69
N ASP A 94 3.31 -6.34 12.44
CA ASP A 94 4.38 -7.28 12.03
C ASP A 94 5.15 -6.88 10.76
N LEU A 95 4.68 -5.88 9.99
CA LEU A 95 5.30 -5.35 8.77
C LEU A 95 5.94 -3.97 8.97
N ALA A 96 5.97 -3.45 10.20
CA ALA A 96 6.53 -2.13 10.49
C ALA A 96 8.02 -2.05 10.22
N ASP A 97 8.78 -3.04 10.67
CA ASP A 97 10.22 -3.11 10.41
C ASP A 97 10.51 -3.22 8.89
N ASP A 98 9.69 -4.00 8.17
CA ASP A 98 9.78 -4.11 6.71
C ASP A 98 9.46 -2.77 6.03
N ALA A 99 8.39 -2.09 6.44
CA ALA A 99 8.01 -0.78 5.89
C ALA A 99 9.09 0.28 6.14
N GLU A 100 9.72 0.29 7.32
CA GLU A 100 10.82 1.18 7.64
C GLU A 100 12.05 0.88 6.76
N TYR A 101 12.37 -0.40 6.58
CA TYR A 101 13.47 -0.82 5.73
C TYR A 101 13.24 -0.40 4.26
N GLU A 102 12.07 -0.69 3.70
CA GLU A 102 11.69 -0.31 2.35
C GLU A 102 11.74 1.22 2.17
N LEU A 103 11.18 1.99 3.11
CA LEU A 103 11.24 3.45 3.08
C LEU A 103 12.68 3.98 3.12
N LYS A 104 13.54 3.40 3.97
CA LYS A 104 14.94 3.83 4.12
C LYS A 104 15.79 3.48 2.90
N THR A 105 15.43 2.43 2.17
CA THR A 105 16.19 1.90 1.02
C THR A 105 15.61 2.29 -0.33
N LEU A 106 14.49 3.01 -0.32
CA LEU A 106 13.74 3.41 -1.49
C LEU A 106 14.60 4.07 -2.57
N GLY A 107 14.60 3.47 -3.76
CA GLY A 107 15.32 3.98 -4.93
C GLY A 107 16.86 3.96 -4.80
N LYS A 108 17.42 3.37 -3.74
CA LYS A 108 18.87 3.27 -3.57
C LYS A 108 19.47 2.23 -4.50
N ASP A 109 20.72 2.47 -4.88
CA ASP A 109 21.53 1.44 -5.54
C ASP A 109 21.83 0.31 -4.56
N ILE A 110 22.02 -0.91 -5.08
CA ILE A 110 22.33 -2.08 -4.27
C ILE A 110 23.57 -1.86 -3.38
N ASN A 111 24.57 -1.12 -3.86
CA ASN A 111 25.80 -0.85 -3.10
C ASN A 111 25.57 0.08 -1.89
N ASP A 112 24.48 0.85 -1.90
CA ASP A 112 24.13 1.80 -0.85
C ASP A 112 23.23 1.16 0.23
N LEU A 113 22.89 -0.13 0.08
CA LEU A 113 22.03 -0.82 1.05
C LEU A 113 22.79 -1.13 2.35
N PRO A 114 22.17 -0.95 3.53
CA PRO A 114 22.82 -1.18 4.83
C PRO A 114 23.42 -2.58 4.98
N ILE A 115 22.83 -3.58 4.32
CA ILE A 115 23.28 -4.98 4.36
C ILE A 115 24.69 -5.18 3.77
N PHE A 116 25.17 -4.30 2.87
CA PHE A 116 26.50 -4.40 2.28
C PHE A 116 27.54 -3.47 2.94
N GLN A 117 27.10 -2.43 3.65
CA GLN A 117 28.01 -1.51 4.33
C GLN A 117 28.77 -2.17 5.49
N ASN A 118 28.15 -3.15 6.15
CA ASN A 118 28.78 -3.94 7.22
C ASN A 118 29.60 -5.15 6.73
N ALA A 119 29.71 -5.37 5.41
CA ALA A 119 30.60 -6.38 4.85
C ALA A 119 31.97 -5.77 4.45
N ASN A 120 31.98 -4.49 4.06
CA ASN A 120 33.17 -3.79 3.58
C ASN A 120 34.12 -3.32 4.69
N ASN A 121 33.62 -3.20 5.93
CA ASN A 121 34.42 -2.88 7.12
C ASN A 121 35.16 -4.11 7.71
N ASP A 122 34.72 -5.33 7.41
CA ASP A 122 35.39 -6.56 7.85
C ASP A 122 36.59 -6.92 6.96
N THR A 123 36.51 -6.66 5.63
CA THR A 123 37.60 -6.99 4.70
C THR A 123 38.77 -6.00 4.74
N THR A 124 38.54 -4.78 5.24
CA THR A 124 39.60 -3.74 5.33
C THR A 124 40.47 -3.88 6.58
N ALA A 125 40.04 -4.63 7.60
CA ALA A 125 40.82 -4.85 8.81
C ALA A 125 41.93 -5.91 8.66
N GLU A 126 41.82 -6.84 7.70
CA GLU A 126 42.81 -7.93 7.53
C GLU A 126 44.02 -7.56 6.66
N VAL A 127 43.94 -6.55 5.79
CA VAL A 127 45.04 -6.23 4.85
C VAL A 127 46.14 -5.36 5.47
N THR A 128 45.85 -4.64 6.55
CA THR A 128 46.84 -3.79 7.25
C THR A 128 47.66 -4.51 8.32
N ALA A 129 47.41 -5.80 8.55
CA ALA A 129 48.16 -6.64 9.48
C ALA A 129 49.14 -7.56 8.73
N LYS A 130 50.09 -7.01 7.98
CA LYS A 130 51.30 -7.75 7.56
C LYS A 130 52.51 -6.84 7.38
#